data_AF-A0A3B9D2Z5-F1
#
_entry.id   AF-A0A3B9D2Z5-F1
#
_cell.length_a   1.000
_cell.length_b   1.000
_cell.length_c   1.000
_cell.angle_alpha   90.00
_cell.angle_beta   90.00
_cell.angle_gamma   90.00
#
_symmetry.space_group_name_H-M   'P 1'
#
loop_
_entity.id
_entity.type
_entity.pdbx_description
1 polymer ?
#
loop_
_entity_poly.entity_id
_entity_poly.type
_entity_poly.pdbx_seq_one_letter_code
_entity_poly.pdbx_strand_id
1 'polypeptide(L)'
;MTSPFTRPTDTPAVQRLFAHAAQFANDGQLPAWFLLTVLEDESLGGEMLRNAGLTSERVRAAMPELLDEPVPATDEAAPLPDWLTKIFDRARLLARHDPEESSLTSIHLARALIETDSPVRELLNATGIRFETAPNQIVQPLTVNFNLKAEETLAVTATDESSANVLTLIDANLNRAREGMRVLEDYARFAIHVQSTATQLKQMRHRLVEAEYQLIQQGQSLLGARDVARDQGTSVTTAGEQNREGLQSLLTANSRRVQESLRSLEEFGKLISPGFSAIMKQLRYQAYDVEQQLSHTSPE
;
A
#
# COMPACT_ATOMS: atom_id res chain seq x y z
N MET A 1 -3.41 8.88 -24.53
CA MET A 1 -3.09 7.44 -24.50
C MET A 1 -2.30 7.20 -23.22
N THR A 2 -2.95 6.67 -22.19
CA THR A 2 -2.33 6.33 -20.90
C THR A 2 -1.58 5.02 -21.05
N SER A 3 -0.30 5.02 -20.66
CA SER A 3 0.56 3.83 -20.66
C SER A 3 -0.10 2.70 -19.84
N PRO A 4 -0.03 1.42 -20.25
CA PRO A 4 -0.66 0.30 -19.55
C PRO A 4 -0.15 0.08 -18.10
N PHE A 5 0.84 0.86 -17.66
CA PHE A 5 1.46 0.74 -16.33
C PHE A 5 1.14 1.89 -15.36
N THR A 6 0.43 2.94 -15.78
CA THR A 6 0.06 4.03 -14.87
C THR A 6 -1.10 3.62 -13.97
N ARG A 7 -0.84 3.43 -12.66
CA ARG A 7 -1.90 3.18 -11.66
C ARG A 7 -2.40 4.51 -11.05
N PRO A 8 -3.72 4.68 -10.88
CA PRO A 8 -4.33 5.94 -10.42
C PRO A 8 -3.97 6.37 -8.99
N THR A 9 -3.28 5.54 -8.20
CA THR A 9 -2.89 5.81 -6.80
C THR A 9 -1.45 6.32 -6.63
N ASP A 10 -0.67 6.34 -7.71
CA ASP A 10 0.75 6.73 -7.64
C ASP A 10 0.90 8.24 -7.86
N THR A 11 1.75 8.90 -7.06
CA THR A 11 2.03 10.32 -7.27
C THR A 11 2.74 10.58 -8.61
N PRO A 12 2.61 11.78 -9.21
CA PRO A 12 3.28 12.09 -10.47
C PRO A 12 4.79 11.87 -10.45
N ALA A 13 5.45 12.09 -9.31
CA ALA A 13 6.88 11.81 -9.15
C ALA A 13 7.18 10.31 -9.33
N VAL A 14 6.43 9.44 -8.64
CA VAL A 14 6.60 7.99 -8.76
C VAL A 14 6.28 7.49 -10.17
N GLN A 15 5.27 8.06 -10.83
CA GLN A 15 4.95 7.73 -12.22
C GLN A 15 6.09 8.06 -13.18
N ARG A 16 6.73 9.23 -13.02
CA ARG A 16 7.90 9.61 -13.83
C ARG A 16 9.09 8.68 -13.59
N LEU A 17 9.39 8.38 -12.32
CA LEU A 17 10.48 7.48 -11.94
C LEU A 17 10.27 6.06 -12.50
N PHE A 18 9.04 5.56 -12.45
CA PHE A 18 8.67 4.29 -13.06
C PHE A 18 8.83 4.30 -14.58
N ALA A 19 8.31 5.33 -15.25
CA ALA A 19 8.40 5.46 -16.70
C ALA A 19 9.86 5.53 -17.18
N HIS A 20 10.71 6.25 -16.44
CA HIS A 20 12.15 6.31 -16.71
C HIS A 20 12.81 4.94 -16.53
N ALA A 21 12.51 4.21 -15.45
CA ALA A 21 13.06 2.87 -15.25
C ALA A 21 12.66 1.88 -16.36
N ALA A 22 11.43 1.97 -16.85
CA ALA A 22 10.95 1.12 -17.95
C ALA A 22 11.73 1.35 -19.26
N GLN A 23 12.15 2.59 -19.54
CA GLN A 23 12.96 2.92 -20.73
C GLN A 23 14.32 2.22 -20.75
N PHE A 24 14.83 1.79 -19.60
CA PHE A 24 16.16 1.20 -19.45
C PHE A 24 16.11 -0.20 -18.80
N ALA A 25 14.97 -0.90 -18.89
CA ALA A 25 14.73 -2.16 -18.19
C ALA A 25 15.75 -3.28 -18.51
N ASN A 26 16.35 -3.25 -19.70
CA ASN A 26 17.36 -4.22 -20.15
C ASN A 26 18.81 -3.76 -19.90
N ASP A 27 19.02 -2.59 -19.30
CA ASP A 27 20.34 -2.09 -18.98
C ASP A 27 20.92 -2.82 -17.75
N GLY A 28 22.09 -3.43 -17.90
CA GLY A 28 22.80 -4.08 -16.79
C GLY A 28 23.22 -3.10 -15.69
N GLN A 29 23.29 -1.80 -16.00
CA GLN A 29 23.62 -0.71 -15.09
C GLN A 29 22.37 0.01 -14.54
N LEU A 30 21.17 -0.51 -14.83
CA LEU A 30 19.90 0.05 -14.34
C LEU A 30 19.87 0.31 -12.83
N PRO A 31 20.45 -0.51 -11.92
CA PRO A 31 20.43 -0.19 -10.49
C PRO A 31 21.05 1.18 -10.16
N ALA A 32 22.18 1.51 -10.79
CA ALA A 32 22.86 2.79 -10.60
C ALA A 32 22.07 3.94 -11.23
N TRP A 33 21.59 3.75 -12.46
CA TRP A 33 20.77 4.74 -13.14
C TRP A 33 19.49 5.04 -12.38
N PHE A 34 18.75 4.01 -11.97
CA PHE A 34 17.53 4.18 -11.20
C PHE A 34 17.77 4.93 -9.88
N LEU A 35 18.85 4.59 -9.16
CA LEU A 35 19.20 5.31 -7.93
C LEU A 35 19.56 6.78 -8.21
N LEU A 36 20.32 7.06 -9.28
CA LEU A 36 20.63 8.43 -9.71
C LEU A 36 19.38 9.21 -10.09
N THR A 37 18.44 8.61 -10.86
CA THR A 37 17.18 9.25 -11.22
C THR A 37 16.36 9.61 -9.98
N VAL A 38 16.25 8.70 -9.01
CA VAL A 38 15.53 8.99 -7.75
C VAL A 38 16.26 10.07 -6.95
N LEU A 39 17.59 10.04 -6.93
CA LEU A 39 18.42 11.02 -6.22
C LEU A 39 18.37 12.42 -6.83
N GLU A 40 18.25 12.54 -8.16
CA GLU A 40 18.27 13.81 -8.89
C GLU A 40 16.87 14.40 -9.08
N ASP A 41 15.81 13.60 -8.95
CA ASP A 41 14.43 14.11 -8.98
C ASP A 41 14.20 15.09 -7.80
N GLU A 42 13.52 16.20 -8.11
CA GLU A 42 13.14 17.25 -7.15
C GLU A 42 11.94 16.83 -6.28
N SER A 43 11.94 15.59 -5.80
CA SER A 43 10.92 15.09 -4.89
C SER A 43 11.47 14.80 -3.50
N LEU A 44 10.55 14.64 -2.55
CA LEU A 44 10.88 14.39 -1.14
C LEU A 44 11.70 13.11 -0.93
N GLY A 45 11.51 12.08 -1.77
CA GLY A 45 12.35 10.89 -1.76
C GLY A 45 13.81 11.16 -2.15
N GLY A 46 14.03 11.93 -3.21
CA GLY A 46 15.38 12.38 -3.59
C GLY A 46 16.00 13.25 -2.52
N GLU A 47 15.22 14.17 -1.94
CA GLU A 47 15.66 15.02 -0.83
C GLU A 47 16.07 14.20 0.40
N MET A 48 15.29 13.18 0.76
CA MET A 48 15.61 12.27 1.85
C MET A 48 16.97 11.59 1.64
N LEU A 49 17.26 11.11 0.42
CA LEU A 49 18.54 10.48 0.09
C LEU A 49 19.70 11.48 0.15
N ARG A 50 19.52 12.70 -0.38
CA ARG A 50 20.51 13.79 -0.31
C ARG A 50 20.81 14.20 1.13
N ASN A 51 19.78 14.32 1.97
CA ASN A 51 19.90 14.67 3.39
C ASN A 51 20.63 13.57 4.20
N ALA A 52 20.53 12.31 3.78
CA ALA A 52 21.34 11.22 4.33
C ALA A 52 22.81 11.25 3.86
N GLY A 53 23.19 12.19 2.98
CA GLY A 53 24.54 12.38 2.48
C GLY A 53 24.83 11.66 1.17
N LEU A 54 23.81 11.12 0.48
CA LEU A 54 23.99 10.49 -0.84
C LEU A 54 24.18 11.57 -1.91
N THR A 55 25.21 11.40 -2.74
CA THR A 55 25.52 12.31 -3.86
C THR A 55 25.76 11.49 -5.12
N SER A 56 25.52 12.07 -6.30
CA SER A 56 25.77 11.40 -7.58
C SER A 56 27.23 10.96 -7.69
N GLU A 57 28.18 11.76 -7.19
CA GLU A 57 29.61 11.42 -7.12
C GLU A 57 29.88 10.14 -6.33
N ARG A 58 29.20 9.94 -5.19
CA ARG A 58 29.35 8.72 -4.38
C ARG A 58 28.76 7.50 -5.06
N VAL A 59 27.63 7.66 -5.76
CA VAL A 59 27.03 6.58 -6.55
C VAL A 59 27.96 6.18 -7.69
N ARG A 60 28.54 7.15 -8.42
CA ARG A 60 29.53 6.90 -9.48
C ARG A 60 30.82 6.29 -8.94
N ALA A 61 31.29 6.73 -7.78
CA ALA A 61 32.46 6.14 -7.13
C ALA A 61 32.24 4.68 -6.68
N ALA A 62 31.00 4.32 -6.35
CA ALA A 62 30.62 2.96 -5.98
C ALA A 62 30.48 2.01 -7.20
N MET A 63 30.38 2.56 -8.42
CA MET A 63 30.37 1.81 -9.67
C MET A 63 31.24 2.50 -10.73
N PRO A 64 32.58 2.37 -10.66
CA PRO A 64 33.51 3.08 -11.56
C PRO A 64 33.32 2.78 -13.05
N GLU A 65 32.71 1.65 -13.39
CA GLU A 65 32.38 1.21 -14.74
C GLU A 65 31.05 1.76 -15.29
N LEU A 66 30.36 2.61 -14.53
CA LEU A 66 29.13 3.26 -14.98
C LEU A 66 29.39 4.08 -16.25
N LEU A 67 28.61 3.79 -17.29
CA LEU A 67 28.65 4.51 -18.56
C LEU A 67 28.19 5.95 -18.39
N ASP A 68 28.54 6.82 -19.34
CA ASP A 68 28.13 8.23 -19.30
C ASP A 68 26.62 8.40 -19.55
N GLU A 69 26.00 7.46 -20.27
CA GLU A 69 24.57 7.43 -20.58
C GLU A 69 23.99 6.01 -20.43
N PRO A 70 22.72 5.88 -20.00
CA PRO A 70 22.05 4.59 -19.91
C PRO A 70 21.77 3.99 -21.28
N VAL A 71 21.76 2.66 -21.37
CA VAL A 71 21.46 1.95 -22.61
C VAL A 71 19.95 1.77 -22.74
N PRO A 72 19.28 2.42 -23.72
CA PRO A 72 17.84 2.30 -23.88
C PRO A 72 17.45 0.85 -24.15
N ALA A 73 16.31 0.45 -23.59
CA ALA A 73 15.71 -0.84 -23.88
C ALA A 73 15.45 -0.97 -25.39
N THR A 74 15.82 -2.12 -25.95
CA THR A 74 15.58 -2.44 -27.36
C THR A 74 14.10 -2.61 -27.70
N ASP A 75 13.26 -2.78 -26.68
CA ASP A 75 11.80 -2.90 -26.77
C ASP A 75 11.18 -1.92 -25.77
N GLU A 76 10.31 -1.02 -26.26
CA GLU A 76 9.61 -0.04 -25.43
C GLU A 76 8.68 -0.69 -24.38
N ALA A 77 8.38 -1.98 -24.51
CA ALA A 77 7.53 -2.75 -23.60
C ALA A 77 8.27 -3.79 -22.74
N ALA A 78 9.59 -3.70 -22.60
CA ALA A 78 10.36 -4.62 -21.77
C ALA A 78 9.84 -4.68 -20.31
N PRO A 79 9.62 -5.87 -19.73
CA PRO A 79 9.14 -6.00 -18.37
C PRO A 79 10.19 -5.50 -17.37
N LEU A 80 9.74 -4.92 -16.25
CA LEU A 80 10.66 -4.50 -15.20
C LEU A 80 11.37 -5.71 -14.56
N PRO A 81 12.66 -5.58 -14.20
CA PRO A 81 13.37 -6.63 -13.47
C PRO A 81 12.72 -6.98 -12.12
N ASP A 82 12.81 -8.25 -11.72
CA ASP A 82 12.21 -8.77 -10.48
C ASP A 82 12.62 -7.97 -9.23
N TRP A 83 13.89 -7.55 -9.15
CA TRP A 83 14.38 -6.77 -8.01
C TRP A 83 13.69 -5.41 -7.89
N LEU A 84 13.38 -4.78 -9.03
CA LEU A 84 12.72 -3.48 -9.07
C LEU A 84 11.22 -3.62 -8.75
N THR A 85 10.60 -4.69 -9.24
CA THR A 85 9.23 -5.07 -8.86
C THR A 85 9.11 -5.24 -7.33
N LYS A 86 10.06 -5.95 -6.69
CA LYS A 86 10.11 -6.10 -5.22
C LYS A 86 10.21 -4.77 -4.48
N ILE A 87 11.02 -3.83 -4.99
CA ILE A 87 11.13 -2.48 -4.41
C ILE A 87 9.79 -1.74 -4.50
N PHE A 88 9.13 -1.75 -5.65
CA PHE A 88 7.82 -1.12 -5.79
C PHE A 88 6.77 -1.76 -4.88
N ASP A 89 6.81 -3.08 -4.69
CA ASP A 89 5.90 -3.76 -3.79
C ASP A 89 6.17 -3.40 -2.32
N ARG A 90 7.44 -3.27 -1.92
CA ARG A 90 7.79 -2.74 -0.60
C ARG A 90 7.36 -1.29 -0.43
N ALA A 91 7.54 -0.44 -1.45
CA ALA A 91 7.14 0.95 -1.40
C ALA A 91 5.61 1.09 -1.26
N ARG A 92 4.85 0.25 -1.96
CA ARG A 92 3.39 0.16 -1.82
C ARG A 92 2.99 -0.30 -0.43
N LEU A 93 3.67 -1.29 0.13
CA LEU A 93 3.44 -1.73 1.49
C LEU A 93 3.65 -0.56 2.46
N LEU A 94 4.77 0.16 2.35
CA LEU A 94 5.04 1.35 3.17
C LEU A 94 3.95 2.42 3.03
N ALA A 95 3.50 2.72 1.81
CA ALA A 95 2.42 3.66 1.56
C ALA A 95 1.08 3.22 2.19
N ARG A 96 0.77 1.91 2.16
CA ARG A 96 -0.42 1.38 2.83
C ARG A 96 -0.36 1.52 4.36
N HIS A 97 0.84 1.49 4.92
CA HIS A 97 1.10 1.63 6.35
C HIS A 97 1.30 3.09 6.79
N ASP A 98 1.33 4.06 5.85
CA ASP A 98 1.48 5.47 6.20
C ASP A 98 0.14 6.07 6.66
N PRO A 99 0.08 6.58 7.90
CA PRO A 99 -1.15 7.11 8.47
C PRO A 99 -1.59 8.45 7.86
N GLU A 100 -0.64 9.24 7.35
CA GLU A 100 -0.86 10.56 6.78
C GLU A 100 -1.08 10.51 5.27
N GLU A 101 -0.39 9.62 4.56
CA GLU A 101 -0.37 9.60 3.09
C GLU A 101 -0.63 8.19 2.52
N SER A 102 -1.84 7.96 2.00
CA SER A 102 -2.21 6.66 1.42
C SER A 102 -1.72 6.47 -0.01
N SER A 103 -1.28 7.54 -0.70
CA SER A 103 -0.75 7.45 -2.05
C SER A 103 0.71 6.98 -2.05
N LEU A 104 1.12 6.32 -3.13
CA LEU A 104 2.52 5.93 -3.30
C LEU A 104 3.35 7.18 -3.63
N THR A 105 4.21 7.61 -2.70
CA THR A 105 5.07 8.79 -2.81
C THR A 105 6.52 8.40 -3.04
N SER A 106 7.35 9.37 -3.45
CA SER A 106 8.78 9.13 -3.61
C SER A 106 9.50 8.88 -2.29
N ILE A 107 8.97 9.33 -1.14
CA ILE A 107 9.50 8.94 0.19
C ILE A 107 9.35 7.45 0.40
N HIS A 108 8.16 6.89 0.10
CA HIS A 108 7.91 5.45 0.21
C HIS A 108 8.86 4.65 -0.69
N LEU A 109 9.11 5.15 -1.90
CA LEU A 109 10.08 4.55 -2.82
C LEU A 109 11.52 4.64 -2.30
N ALA A 110 11.95 5.80 -1.80
CA ALA A 110 13.28 5.98 -1.23
C ALA A 110 13.53 5.07 -0.02
N ARG A 111 12.54 4.92 0.87
CA ARG A 111 12.60 3.96 1.97
C ARG A 111 12.67 2.52 1.47
N ALA A 112 11.90 2.15 0.45
CA ALA A 112 11.95 0.81 -0.12
C ALA A 112 13.30 0.47 -0.75
N LEU A 113 13.99 1.43 -1.39
CA LEU A 113 15.37 1.26 -1.89
C LEU A 113 16.35 0.90 -0.77
N ILE A 114 16.14 1.45 0.43
CA ILE A 114 16.99 1.24 1.60
C ILE A 114 16.62 -0.08 2.32
N GLU A 115 15.34 -0.43 2.40
CA GLU A 115 14.84 -1.57 3.19
C GLU A 115 14.82 -2.91 2.43
N THR A 116 14.91 -2.89 1.09
CA THR A 116 14.75 -4.10 0.25
C THR A 116 16.10 -4.63 -0.22
N ASP A 117 16.39 -5.90 0.07
CA ASP A 117 17.55 -6.59 -0.51
C ASP A 117 17.47 -6.62 -2.04
N SER A 118 18.39 -5.90 -2.68
CA SER A 118 18.40 -5.64 -4.11
C SER A 118 19.78 -5.15 -4.57
N PRO A 119 20.08 -5.15 -5.88
CA PRO A 119 21.31 -4.55 -6.41
C PRO A 119 21.47 -3.06 -6.05
N VAL A 120 20.37 -2.32 -5.92
CA VAL A 120 20.42 -0.91 -5.45
C VAL A 120 20.85 -0.84 -3.99
N ARG A 121 20.40 -1.77 -3.15
CA ARG A 121 20.81 -1.84 -1.75
C ARG A 121 22.31 -2.15 -1.59
N GLU A 122 22.84 -3.03 -2.43
CA GLU A 122 24.28 -3.32 -2.50
C GLU A 122 25.08 -2.07 -2.91
N LEU A 123 24.61 -1.34 -3.93
CA LEU A 123 25.22 -0.09 -4.37
C LEU A 123 25.18 0.98 -3.27
N LEU A 124 24.04 1.15 -2.59
CA LEU A 124 23.92 2.05 -1.44
C LEU A 124 24.91 1.70 -0.33
N ASN A 125 25.11 0.41 -0.03
CA ASN A 125 26.10 -0.02 0.96
C ASN A 125 27.54 0.32 0.52
N ALA A 126 27.85 0.16 -0.78
CA ALA A 126 29.16 0.50 -1.35
C ALA A 126 29.48 2.01 -1.28
N THR A 127 28.47 2.88 -1.21
CA THR A 127 28.69 4.34 -1.00
C THR A 127 29.20 4.70 0.41
N GLY A 128 29.16 3.74 1.34
CA GLY A 128 29.55 3.94 2.74
C GLY A 128 28.55 4.74 3.59
N ILE A 129 27.37 5.05 3.05
CA ILE A 129 26.33 5.79 3.77
C ILE A 129 25.52 4.83 4.63
N ARG A 130 25.34 5.22 5.89
CA ARG A 130 24.45 4.51 6.81
C ARG A 130 23.10 5.20 6.80
N PHE A 131 22.11 4.50 6.29
CA PHE A 131 20.72 4.91 6.43
C PHE A 131 20.21 4.36 7.75
N GLU A 132 19.65 5.24 8.59
CA GLU A 132 18.85 4.80 9.73
C GLU A 132 17.57 4.16 9.16
N THR A 133 17.58 2.84 9.01
CA THR A 133 16.33 2.11 8.87
C THR A 133 15.62 2.27 10.21
N ALA A 134 14.39 2.79 10.20
CA ALA A 134 13.54 2.63 11.36
C ALA A 134 13.60 1.14 11.71
N PRO A 135 13.93 0.75 12.97
CA PRO A 135 13.83 -0.64 13.35
C PRO A 135 12.43 -1.04 12.91
N ASN A 136 12.32 -2.16 12.19
CA ASN A 136 11.03 -2.75 11.86
C ASN A 136 10.27 -2.67 13.18
N GLN A 137 9.32 -1.74 13.31
CA GLN A 137 8.67 -1.51 14.58
C GLN A 137 7.84 -2.77 14.68
N ILE A 138 8.43 -3.77 15.33
CA ILE A 138 7.73 -4.76 16.10
C ILE A 138 7.00 -3.86 17.09
N VAL A 139 5.84 -3.36 16.66
CA VAL A 139 4.79 -2.93 17.55
C VAL A 139 4.68 -4.13 18.46
N GLN A 140 5.24 -4.00 19.67
CA GLN A 140 5.06 -5.02 20.68
C GLN A 140 3.56 -5.25 20.69
N PRO A 141 3.08 -6.49 20.45
CA PRO A 141 1.67 -6.73 20.53
C PRO A 141 1.26 -6.21 21.90
N LEU A 142 0.38 -5.22 21.93
CA LEU A 142 -0.39 -4.95 23.12
C LEU A 142 -1.00 -6.30 23.45
N THR A 143 -0.47 -6.94 24.49
CA THR A 143 -0.94 -8.24 24.96
C THR A 143 -2.35 -8.02 25.50
N VAL A 144 -3.31 -8.02 24.59
CA VAL A 144 -4.72 -8.17 24.94
C VAL A 144 -4.88 -9.65 25.18
N ASN A 145 -4.99 -10.03 26.46
CA ASN A 145 -5.30 -11.39 26.87
C ASN A 145 -6.66 -11.79 26.30
N PHE A 146 -6.65 -12.44 25.13
CA PHE A 146 -7.84 -13.12 24.60
C PHE A 146 -7.93 -14.50 25.23
N ASN A 147 -8.60 -14.55 26.37
CA ASN A 147 -9.08 -15.81 26.93
C ASN A 147 -10.32 -16.24 26.12
N LEU A 148 -10.10 -16.75 24.91
CA LEU A 148 -11.12 -17.34 24.05
C LEU A 148 -10.82 -18.83 23.94
N LYS A 149 -11.71 -19.66 24.51
CA LYS A 149 -11.69 -21.11 24.32
C LYS A 149 -11.80 -21.38 22.81
N ALA A 150 -10.71 -21.83 22.22
CA ALA A 150 -10.69 -22.31 20.85
C ALA A 150 -11.51 -23.61 20.79
N GLU A 151 -12.70 -23.53 20.20
CA GLU A 151 -13.34 -24.72 19.64
C GLU A 151 -12.64 -25.01 18.31
N GLU A 152 -11.95 -26.15 18.26
CA GLU A 152 -11.26 -26.68 17.09
C GLU A 152 -12.22 -26.72 15.89
N THR A 153 -11.91 -25.94 14.86
CA THR A 153 -12.59 -26.07 13.56
C THR A 153 -11.57 -26.50 12.52
N LEU A 154 -11.96 -27.56 11.80
CA LEU A 154 -11.20 -28.36 10.85
C LEU A 154 -10.28 -27.55 9.93
N ALA A 155 -9.02 -27.98 9.86
CA ALA A 155 -8.10 -27.62 8.80
C ALA A 155 -8.64 -28.15 7.45
N VAL A 156 -9.17 -27.25 6.63
CA VAL A 156 -9.45 -27.55 5.23
C VAL A 156 -8.12 -27.45 4.48
N THR A 157 -7.66 -28.58 3.95
CA THR A 157 -6.55 -28.65 2.98
C THR A 157 -7.02 -28.06 1.65
N ALA A 158 -7.02 -26.73 1.56
CA ALA A 158 -7.28 -26.02 0.32
C ALA A 158 -6.12 -26.26 -0.66
N THR A 159 -6.46 -26.73 -1.86
CA THR A 159 -5.55 -26.75 -3.02
C THR A 159 -4.99 -25.35 -3.25
N ASP A 160 -3.72 -25.26 -3.64
CA ASP A 160 -2.90 -24.02 -3.77
C ASP A 160 -3.63 -22.84 -4.47
N GLU A 161 -4.44 -23.12 -5.49
CA GLU A 161 -5.24 -22.12 -6.21
C GLU A 161 -6.40 -21.51 -5.40
N SER A 162 -7.04 -22.28 -4.51
CA SER A 162 -8.14 -21.78 -3.68
C SER A 162 -7.63 -20.82 -2.61
N SER A 163 -6.41 -21.04 -2.12
CA SER A 163 -5.76 -20.17 -1.13
C SER A 163 -5.34 -18.84 -1.76
N ALA A 164 -4.81 -18.85 -2.98
CA ALA A 164 -4.45 -17.64 -3.71
C ALA A 164 -5.66 -16.72 -3.97
N ASN A 165 -6.81 -17.30 -4.37
CA ASN A 165 -8.03 -16.54 -4.62
C ASN A 165 -8.59 -15.87 -3.34
N VAL A 166 -8.50 -16.55 -2.20
CA VAL A 166 -8.90 -15.97 -0.91
C VAL A 166 -7.99 -14.79 -0.56
N LEU A 167 -6.68 -14.91 -0.76
CA LEU A 167 -5.73 -13.83 -0.48
C LEU A 167 -5.93 -12.62 -1.39
N THR A 168 -6.21 -12.80 -2.69
CA THR A 168 -6.58 -11.71 -3.60
C THR A 168 -7.83 -10.97 -3.11
N LEU A 169 -8.84 -11.71 -2.65
CA LEU A 169 -10.08 -11.11 -2.14
C LEU A 169 -9.84 -10.32 -0.86
N ILE A 170 -9.03 -10.88 0.07
CA ILE A 170 -8.65 -10.20 1.30
C ILE A 170 -7.93 -8.88 0.97
N ASP A 171 -6.94 -8.90 0.08
CA ASP A 171 -6.23 -7.68 -0.32
C ASP A 171 -7.18 -6.64 -0.95
N ALA A 172 -8.05 -7.05 -1.87
CA ALA A 172 -9.00 -6.15 -2.52
C ALA A 172 -9.95 -5.49 -1.52
N ASN A 173 -10.48 -6.23 -0.55
CA ASN A 173 -11.39 -5.68 0.45
C ASN A 173 -10.68 -4.87 1.54
N LEU A 174 -9.42 -5.20 1.88
CA LEU A 174 -8.58 -4.37 2.75
C LEU A 174 -8.41 -2.98 2.13
N ASN A 175 -8.15 -2.92 0.83
CA ASN A 175 -8.00 -1.68 0.09
C ASN A 175 -9.30 -0.85 0.08
N ARG A 176 -10.42 -1.46 -0.32
CA ARG A 176 -11.74 -0.80 -0.37
C ARG A 176 -12.17 -0.26 0.99
N ALA A 177 -11.92 -1.02 2.06
CA ALA A 177 -12.22 -0.58 3.42
C ALA A 177 -11.38 0.64 3.83
N ARG A 178 -10.07 0.64 3.55
CA ARG A 178 -9.19 1.80 3.84
C ARG A 178 -9.64 3.05 3.08
N GLU A 179 -9.89 2.93 1.78
CA GLU A 179 -10.30 4.04 0.92
C GLU A 179 -11.63 4.63 1.36
N GLY A 180 -12.62 3.77 1.64
CA GLY A 180 -13.90 4.21 2.16
C GLY A 180 -13.77 4.92 3.52
N MET A 181 -12.97 4.37 4.44
CA MET A 181 -12.72 5.02 5.75
C MET A 181 -12.00 6.36 5.60
N ARG A 182 -11.08 6.51 4.64
CA ARG A 182 -10.40 7.79 4.35
C ARG A 182 -11.39 8.85 3.90
N VAL A 183 -12.32 8.51 3.02
CA VAL A 183 -13.35 9.44 2.54
C VAL A 183 -14.27 9.88 3.69
N LEU A 184 -14.67 8.94 4.55
CA LEU A 184 -15.48 9.27 5.74
C LEU A 184 -14.72 10.16 6.73
N GLU A 185 -13.41 9.95 6.85
CA GLU A 185 -12.55 10.75 7.72
C GLU A 185 -12.42 12.18 7.21
N ASP A 186 -12.20 12.37 5.92
CA ASP A 186 -12.16 13.70 5.31
C ASP A 186 -13.52 14.40 5.39
N TYR A 187 -14.62 13.66 5.23
CA TYR A 187 -15.96 14.19 5.51
C TYR A 187 -16.08 14.69 6.95
N ALA A 188 -15.66 13.88 7.93
CA ALA A 188 -15.67 14.28 9.34
C ALA A 188 -14.81 15.53 9.62
N ARG A 189 -13.62 15.61 9.02
CA ARG A 189 -12.67 16.71 9.22
C ARG A 189 -13.13 18.01 8.57
N PHE A 190 -13.60 17.93 7.33
CA PHE A 190 -13.75 19.10 6.46
C PHE A 190 -15.19 19.50 6.19
N ALA A 191 -16.15 18.57 6.25
CA ALA A 191 -17.56 18.89 5.97
C ALA A 191 -18.36 19.18 7.24
N ILE A 192 -18.10 18.46 8.33
CA ILE A 192 -18.84 18.60 9.60
C ILE A 192 -17.96 18.94 10.81
N HIS A 193 -16.65 19.04 10.62
CA HIS A 193 -15.66 19.44 11.64
C HIS A 193 -15.71 18.66 12.98
N VAL A 194 -16.04 17.37 12.94
CA VAL A 194 -16.09 16.49 14.13
C VAL A 194 -14.77 15.75 14.32
N GLN A 195 -13.89 16.34 15.13
CA GLN A 195 -12.54 15.79 15.38
C GLN A 195 -12.55 14.41 16.06
N SER A 196 -13.52 14.12 16.93
CA SER A 196 -13.62 12.84 17.61
C SER A 196 -13.86 11.69 16.62
N THR A 197 -14.83 11.85 15.72
CA THR A 197 -15.16 10.85 14.69
C THR A 197 -14.05 10.72 13.65
N ALA A 198 -13.41 11.83 13.25
CA ALA A 198 -12.20 11.77 12.40
C ALA A 198 -11.08 10.95 13.05
N THR A 199 -10.86 11.14 14.35
CA THR A 199 -9.85 10.39 15.13
C THR A 199 -10.21 8.91 15.22
N GLN A 200 -11.49 8.59 15.45
CA GLN A 200 -11.98 7.22 15.48
C GLN A 200 -11.75 6.51 14.13
N LEU A 201 -12.04 7.18 13.00
CA LEU A 201 -11.78 6.64 11.66
C LEU A 201 -10.29 6.43 11.39
N LYS A 202 -9.41 7.35 11.84
CA LYS A 202 -7.95 7.16 11.79
C LYS A 202 -7.52 5.90 12.55
N GLN A 203 -8.04 5.72 13.77
CA GLN A 203 -7.74 4.54 14.59
C GLN A 203 -8.24 3.24 13.95
N MET A 204 -9.44 3.25 13.37
CA MET A 204 -9.96 2.09 12.63
C MET A 204 -9.09 1.73 11.43
N ARG A 205 -8.61 2.72 10.67
CA ARG A 205 -7.63 2.50 9.59
C ARG A 205 -6.34 1.87 10.12
N HIS A 206 -5.77 2.38 11.21
CA HIS A 206 -4.56 1.82 11.81
C HIS A 206 -4.77 0.36 12.25
N ARG A 207 -5.90 0.05 12.90
CA ARG A 207 -6.23 -1.32 13.31
C ARG A 207 -6.36 -2.28 12.14
N LEU A 208 -6.94 -1.81 11.02
CA LEU A 208 -7.03 -2.61 9.79
C LEU A 208 -5.64 -2.93 9.23
N VAL A 209 -4.76 -1.94 9.25
CA VAL A 209 -3.37 -2.02 8.81
C VAL A 209 -2.54 -2.96 9.70
N GLU A 210 -2.72 -2.90 11.03
CA GLU A 210 -2.09 -3.86 11.95
C GLU A 210 -2.58 -5.29 11.72
N ALA A 211 -3.87 -5.49 11.46
CA ALA A 211 -4.43 -6.81 11.19
C ALA A 211 -3.87 -7.42 9.89
N GLU A 212 -3.68 -6.60 8.84
CA GLU A 212 -3.00 -7.00 7.61
C GLU A 212 -1.54 -7.42 7.89
N TYR A 213 -0.80 -6.62 8.66
CA TYR A 213 0.58 -6.93 9.00
C TYR A 213 0.68 -8.26 9.78
N GLN A 214 -0.22 -8.50 10.73
CA GLN A 214 -0.26 -9.77 11.48
C GLN A 214 -0.48 -10.99 10.57
N LEU A 215 -1.34 -10.88 9.55
CA LEU A 215 -1.50 -11.94 8.55
C LEU A 215 -0.21 -12.19 7.76
N ILE A 216 0.47 -11.13 7.33
CA ILE A 216 1.73 -11.24 6.57
C ILE A 216 2.79 -11.94 7.43
N GLN A 217 2.90 -11.58 8.71
CA GLN A 217 3.83 -12.21 9.65
C GLN A 217 3.51 -13.70 9.91
N GLN A 218 2.26 -14.12 9.69
CA GLN A 218 1.83 -15.53 9.74
C GLN A 218 2.13 -16.29 8.43
N GLY A 219 2.87 -15.67 7.49
CA GLY A 219 3.29 -16.27 6.23
C GLY A 219 2.30 -16.10 5.07
N GLN A 220 1.25 -15.28 5.23
CA GLN A 220 0.29 -15.02 4.16
C GLN A 220 0.85 -13.96 3.20
N SER A 221 1.20 -14.36 1.97
CA SER A 221 1.65 -13.41 0.93
C SER A 221 0.45 -12.79 0.22
N LEU A 222 -0.02 -11.65 0.73
CA LEU A 222 -1.05 -10.83 0.08
C LEU A 222 -0.53 -10.12 -1.18
N LEU A 223 0.80 -10.00 -1.32
CA LEU A 223 1.49 -9.24 -2.37
C LEU A 223 1.56 -9.99 -3.72
N GLY A 224 1.64 -11.32 -3.71
CA GLY A 224 1.79 -12.12 -4.93
C GLY A 224 0.48 -12.43 -5.67
N ALA A 225 -0.67 -12.08 -5.08
CA ALA A 225 -1.98 -12.54 -5.54
C ALA A 225 -2.72 -11.53 -6.44
N ARG A 226 -2.16 -10.33 -6.65
CA ARG A 226 -2.81 -9.26 -7.42
C ARG A 226 -2.35 -9.22 -8.87
N ASP A 227 -3.08 -9.93 -9.73
CA ASP A 227 -3.16 -9.56 -11.14
C ASP A 227 -4.26 -8.51 -11.32
N VAL A 228 -3.91 -7.22 -11.11
CA VAL A 228 -4.84 -6.09 -11.26
C VAL A 228 -5.45 -6.04 -12.66
N ALA A 229 -4.76 -6.57 -13.68
CA ALA A 229 -5.27 -6.65 -15.05
C ALA A 229 -6.37 -7.71 -15.22
N ARG A 230 -6.47 -8.67 -14.28
CA ARG A 230 -7.55 -9.67 -14.20
C ARG A 230 -8.65 -9.31 -13.20
N ASP A 231 -8.65 -8.11 -12.62
CA ASP A 231 -9.76 -7.65 -11.77
C ASP A 231 -11.00 -7.35 -12.64
N GLN A 232 -11.79 -8.41 -12.89
CA GLN A 232 -12.97 -8.43 -13.79
C GLN A 232 -14.14 -7.55 -13.30
N GLY A 233 -13.95 -6.73 -12.26
CA GLY A 233 -14.95 -5.78 -11.75
C GLY A 233 -14.80 -4.34 -12.21
N THR A 234 -13.67 -3.96 -12.83
CA THR A 234 -13.37 -2.54 -13.15
C THR A 234 -14.25 -1.94 -14.26
N SER A 235 -14.89 -2.78 -15.08
CA SER A 235 -15.78 -2.36 -16.17
C SER A 235 -17.26 -2.32 -15.81
N VAL A 236 -17.64 -2.75 -14.59
CA VAL A 236 -19.04 -2.75 -14.14
C VAL A 236 -19.30 -1.48 -13.34
N THR A 237 -19.73 -0.42 -14.01
CA THR A 237 -20.17 0.81 -13.36
C THR A 237 -21.68 0.89 -13.36
N THR A 238 -22.28 1.10 -12.19
CA THR A 238 -23.73 1.35 -12.10
C THR A 238 -24.03 2.84 -12.19
N ALA A 239 -25.24 3.22 -12.62
CA ALA A 239 -25.63 4.63 -12.74
C ALA A 239 -25.46 5.42 -11.42
N GLY A 240 -25.58 4.75 -10.26
CA GLY A 240 -25.36 5.33 -8.93
C GLY A 240 -23.89 5.52 -8.52
N GLU A 241 -22.94 4.93 -9.24
CA GLU A 241 -21.50 5.20 -9.03
C GLU A 241 -21.02 6.47 -9.73
N GLN A 242 -21.72 6.88 -10.80
CA GLN A 242 -21.31 8.02 -11.64
C GLN A 242 -21.80 9.36 -11.12
N ASN A 243 -22.97 9.39 -10.46
CA ASN A 243 -23.56 10.61 -9.91
C ASN A 243 -23.83 10.45 -8.42
N ARG A 244 -23.34 11.40 -7.63
CA ARG A 244 -23.70 11.58 -6.22
C ARG A 244 -24.52 12.86 -6.09
N GLU A 245 -25.70 12.75 -5.51
CA GLU A 245 -26.66 13.86 -5.39
C GLU A 245 -26.27 14.86 -4.28
N GLY A 246 -25.25 14.55 -3.46
CA GLY A 246 -24.72 15.44 -2.43
C GLY A 246 -23.92 14.71 -1.35
N LEU A 247 -23.50 15.46 -0.32
CA LEU A 247 -22.67 14.96 0.77
C LEU A 247 -23.30 13.78 1.54
N GLN A 248 -24.62 13.78 1.72
CA GLN A 248 -25.32 12.67 2.38
C GLN A 248 -25.24 11.37 1.56
N SER A 249 -25.38 11.45 0.23
CA SER A 249 -25.23 10.29 -0.65
C SER A 249 -23.79 9.76 -0.65
N LEU A 250 -22.80 10.65 -0.52
CA LEU A 250 -21.39 10.30 -0.36
C LEU A 250 -21.15 9.57 0.96
N LEU A 251 -21.68 10.07 2.07
CA LEU A 251 -21.61 9.43 3.38
C LEU A 251 -22.19 8.01 3.31
N THR A 252 -23.45 7.86 2.90
CA THR A 252 -24.11 6.54 2.86
C THR A 252 -23.38 5.56 1.94
N ALA A 253 -22.95 5.99 0.75
CA ALA A 253 -22.26 5.12 -0.19
C ALA A 253 -20.91 4.62 0.36
N ASN A 254 -20.11 5.50 0.97
CA ASN A 254 -18.81 5.10 1.52
C ASN A 254 -18.97 4.29 2.81
N SER A 255 -19.93 4.60 3.68
CA SER A 255 -20.25 3.78 4.86
C SER A 255 -20.63 2.35 4.46
N ARG A 256 -21.52 2.17 3.48
CA ARG A 256 -21.89 0.85 2.98
C ARG A 256 -20.71 0.10 2.38
N ARG A 257 -19.89 0.76 1.56
CA ARG A 257 -18.68 0.15 0.99
C ARG A 257 -17.70 -0.34 2.07
N VAL A 258 -17.49 0.46 3.13
CA VAL A 258 -16.65 0.05 4.27
C VAL A 258 -17.25 -1.17 4.96
N GLN A 259 -18.55 -1.14 5.26
CA GLN A 259 -19.25 -2.22 5.95
C GLN A 259 -19.24 -3.53 5.15
N GLU A 260 -19.50 -3.47 3.83
CA GLU A 260 -19.46 -4.61 2.92
C GLU A 260 -18.04 -5.18 2.77
N SER A 261 -17.04 -4.30 2.68
CA SER A 261 -15.64 -4.71 2.62
C SER A 261 -15.23 -5.42 3.90
N LEU A 262 -15.54 -4.83 5.07
CA LEU A 262 -15.27 -5.44 6.37
C LEU A 262 -16.04 -6.75 6.58
N ARG A 263 -17.26 -6.86 6.04
CA ARG A 263 -18.04 -8.11 6.05
C ARG A 263 -17.37 -9.19 5.23
N SER A 264 -16.86 -8.84 4.05
CA SER A 264 -16.11 -9.77 3.20
C SER A 264 -14.82 -10.22 3.91
N LEU A 265 -14.06 -9.28 4.48
CA LEU A 265 -12.85 -9.59 5.26
C LEU A 265 -13.16 -10.46 6.47
N GLU A 266 -14.28 -10.24 7.16
CA GLU A 266 -14.74 -11.07 8.28
C GLU A 266 -14.99 -12.52 7.82
N GLU A 267 -15.77 -12.73 6.76
CA GLU A 267 -16.18 -14.05 6.31
C GLU A 267 -15.02 -14.84 5.68
N PHE A 268 -14.28 -14.24 4.74
CA PHE A 268 -13.13 -14.88 4.13
C PHE A 268 -11.95 -15.02 5.10
N GLY A 269 -11.85 -14.11 6.08
CA GLY A 269 -10.89 -14.19 7.17
C GLY A 269 -11.01 -15.46 7.99
N LYS A 270 -12.21 -16.04 8.12
CA LYS A 270 -12.43 -17.30 8.87
C LYS A 270 -11.67 -18.49 8.26
N LEU A 271 -11.37 -18.43 6.97
CA LEU A 271 -10.64 -19.47 6.26
C LEU A 271 -9.13 -19.44 6.53
N ILE A 272 -8.60 -18.28 6.96
CA ILE A 272 -7.15 -18.07 7.09
C ILE A 272 -6.70 -17.82 8.54
N SER A 273 -7.50 -17.10 9.33
CA SER A 273 -7.13 -16.69 10.68
C SER A 273 -8.37 -16.26 11.48
N PRO A 274 -8.78 -17.05 12.50
CA PRO A 274 -9.87 -16.68 13.40
C PRO A 274 -9.63 -15.32 14.09
N GLY A 275 -8.38 -15.01 14.42
CA GLY A 275 -7.99 -13.74 15.01
C GLY A 275 -8.24 -12.55 14.07
N PHE A 276 -7.83 -12.67 12.81
CA PHE A 276 -8.11 -11.65 11.79
C PHE A 276 -9.62 -11.45 11.61
N SER A 277 -10.38 -12.53 11.45
CA SER A 277 -11.85 -12.47 11.31
C SER A 277 -12.52 -11.75 12.48
N ALA A 278 -12.08 -12.01 13.72
CA ALA A 278 -12.60 -11.35 14.91
C ALA A 278 -12.34 -9.83 14.90
N ILE A 279 -11.16 -9.39 14.45
CA ILE A 279 -10.83 -7.96 14.30
C ILE A 279 -11.76 -7.32 13.26
N MET A 280 -11.97 -7.97 12.12
CA MET A 280 -12.84 -7.45 11.05
C MET A 280 -14.28 -7.29 11.50
N LYS A 281 -14.79 -8.24 12.30
CA LYS A 281 -16.11 -8.14 12.93
C LYS A 281 -16.21 -6.93 13.85
N GLN A 282 -15.20 -6.68 14.69
CA GLN A 282 -15.19 -5.51 15.58
C GLN A 282 -15.14 -4.20 14.78
N LEU A 283 -14.28 -4.11 13.77
CA LEU A 283 -14.20 -2.94 12.89
C LEU A 283 -15.53 -2.70 12.17
N ARG A 284 -16.23 -3.76 11.74
CA ARG A 284 -17.54 -3.64 11.10
C ARG A 284 -18.58 -3.06 12.05
N TYR A 285 -18.60 -3.46 13.32
CA TYR A 285 -19.49 -2.84 14.30
C TYR A 285 -19.15 -1.37 14.55
N GLN A 286 -17.86 -1.05 14.70
CA GLN A 286 -17.41 0.34 14.80
C GLN A 286 -17.81 1.17 13.58
N ALA A 287 -17.83 0.58 12.38
CA ALA A 287 -18.27 1.27 11.16
C ALA A 287 -19.76 1.63 11.17
N TYR A 288 -20.62 0.82 11.82
CA TYR A 288 -22.02 1.20 12.02
C TYR A 288 -22.14 2.36 13.01
N ASP A 289 -21.39 2.33 14.11
CA ASP A 289 -21.40 3.40 15.11
C ASP A 289 -20.93 4.74 14.50
N VAL A 290 -19.86 4.69 13.69
CA VAL A 290 -19.35 5.86 12.97
C VAL A 290 -20.38 6.39 11.97
N GLU A 291 -21.04 5.53 11.18
CA GLU A 291 -22.08 5.99 10.26
C GLU A 291 -23.20 6.73 11.01
N GLN A 292 -23.64 6.20 12.15
CA GLN A 292 -24.65 6.84 13.00
C GLN A 292 -24.18 8.23 13.47
N GLN A 293 -22.96 8.33 14.01
CA GLN A 293 -22.39 9.62 14.44
C GLN A 293 -22.32 10.65 13.30
N LEU A 294 -21.88 10.22 12.10
CA LEU A 294 -21.78 11.07 10.92
C LEU A 294 -23.15 11.50 10.40
N SER A 295 -24.18 10.67 10.56
CA SER A 295 -25.54 10.97 10.10
C SER A 295 -26.34 11.88 11.03
N HIS A 296 -25.99 11.91 12.32
CA HIS A 296 -26.64 12.74 13.34
C HIS A 296 -26.00 14.12 13.51
N THR A 297 -24.89 14.38 12.82
CA THR A 297 -24.24 15.68 12.83
C THR A 297 -24.57 16.40 11.52
N SER A 298 -25.40 17.43 11.59
CA SER A 298 -25.65 18.30 10.43
C SER A 298 -24.43 19.18 10.17
N PRO A 299 -24.03 19.41 8.89
CA PRO A 299 -23.06 20.44 8.56
C PRO A 299 -23.60 21.82 8.97
N GLU A 300 -22.79 22.62 9.65
CA GLU A 300 -23.07 24.04 9.96
C GLU A 300 -23.05 24.93 8.71
#